data_AF-A0A0V1PNK6-F1
#
_entry.id   AF-A0A0V1PNK6-F1
#
_cell.length_a   1.000
_cell.length_b   1.000
_cell.length_c   1.000
_cell.angle_alpha   90.00
_cell.angle_beta   90.00
_cell.angle_gamma   90.00
#
_symmetry.space_group_name_H-M   'P 1'
#
loop_
_entity.id
_entity.type
_entity.pdbx_description
1 polymer ?
#
loop_
_entity_poly.entity_id
_entity_poly.type
_entity_poly.pdbx_seq_one_letter_code
_entity_poly.pdbx_strand_id
1 'polypeptide(L)'
;MYTSVYRYTCYYPPPAFCPDMNSVEWLERLEDFFCVSRVLPSDHGVVAHYLLSDSVRREFYPAGQARENSFEEFKRRLLGTYGPEEST
;
A
#
# COMPACT_ATOMS: atom_id res chain seq x y z
N MET A 1 -26.62 -9.37 31.45
CA MET A 1 -25.62 -9.88 30.48
C MET A 1 -25.80 -9.11 29.18
N TYR A 2 -24.96 -8.11 28.93
CA TYR A 2 -24.94 -7.38 27.66
C TYR A 2 -23.52 -7.46 27.11
N THR A 3 -23.18 -8.60 26.50
CA THR A 3 -21.92 -8.76 25.78
C THR A 3 -22.12 -8.29 24.35
N SER A 4 -22.33 -6.99 24.17
CA SER A 4 -22.03 -6.39 22.87
C SER A 4 -20.52 -6.13 22.86
N VAL A 5 -19.77 -7.19 22.57
CA VAL A 5 -18.37 -7.05 22.17
C VAL A 5 -18.42 -6.46 20.77
N TYR A 6 -18.57 -5.14 20.67
CA TYR A 6 -18.16 -4.40 19.47
C TYR A 6 -16.65 -4.64 19.36
N ARG A 7 -16.28 -5.71 18.65
CA ARG A 7 -14.92 -5.94 18.16
C ARG A 7 -14.67 -4.86 17.11
N TYR A 8 -14.40 -3.63 17.55
CA TYR A 8 -13.62 -2.68 16.79
C TYR A 8 -12.20 -3.26 16.75
N THR A 9 -11.98 -4.25 15.88
CA THR A 9 -10.62 -4.55 15.44
C THR A 9 -10.20 -3.30 14.69
N CYS A 10 -9.47 -2.39 15.36
CA CYS A 10 -8.80 -1.29 14.70
C CYS A 10 -7.86 -1.93 13.67
N TYR A 11 -8.31 -2.02 12.42
CA TYR A 11 -7.47 -2.43 11.32
C TYR A 11 -6.53 -1.25 11.05
N TYR A 12 -5.34 -1.34 11.63
CA TYR A 12 -4.31 -0.34 11.43
C TYR A 12 -3.82 -0.44 9.98
N PRO A 13 -3.60 0.70 9.29
CA PRO A 13 -2.93 0.66 8.01
C PRO A 13 -1.55 0.00 8.18
N PRO A 14 -1.05 -0.71 7.15
CA PRO A 14 0.30 -1.25 7.19
C PRO A 14 1.30 -0.11 7.44
N PRO A 15 2.46 -0.41 8.06
CA PRO A 15 3.52 0.57 8.22
C PRO A 15 3.99 1.08 6.86
N ALA A 16 4.65 2.23 6.85
CA ALA A 16 5.18 2.79 5.61
C ALA A 16 6.15 1.81 4.95
N PHE A 17 5.98 1.54 3.65
CA PHE A 17 6.85 0.66 2.89
C PHE A 17 8.27 1.24 2.82
N CYS A 18 9.27 0.41 3.13
CA CYS A 18 10.67 0.66 2.85
C CYS A 18 11.29 -0.50 2.08
N PRO A 19 12.41 -0.27 1.37
CA PRO A 19 13.04 -1.31 0.53
C PRO A 19 13.49 -2.56 1.28
N ASP A 20 13.69 -2.48 2.60
CA ASP A 20 14.06 -3.62 3.45
C ASP A 20 12.89 -4.61 3.68
N MET A 21 11.66 -4.23 3.31
CA MET A 21 10.47 -5.06 3.47
C MET A 21 10.20 -5.91 2.24
N ASN A 22 9.56 -7.07 2.45
CA ASN A 22 9.04 -7.85 1.35
C ASN A 22 7.86 -7.12 0.68
N SER A 23 8.03 -6.73 -0.59
CA SER A 23 7.04 -5.96 -1.35
C SER A 23 5.73 -6.72 -1.58
N VAL A 24 5.78 -8.04 -1.73
CA VAL A 24 4.60 -8.90 -1.92
C VAL A 24 3.77 -8.95 -0.63
N GLU A 25 4.39 -9.32 0.50
CA GLU A 25 3.72 -9.38 1.81
C GLU A 25 3.14 -8.03 2.22
N TRP A 26 3.89 -6.95 1.97
CA TRP A 26 3.42 -5.60 2.26
C TRP A 26 2.21 -5.22 1.40
N LEU A 27 2.23 -5.58 0.11
CA LEU A 27 1.15 -5.30 -0.81
C LEU A 27 -0.12 -6.09 -0.46
N GLU A 28 0.01 -7.36 -0.09
CA GLU A 28 -1.11 -8.19 0.39
C GLU A 28 -1.78 -7.55 1.62
N ARG A 29 -0.99 -7.08 2.60
CA ARG A 29 -1.51 -6.35 3.77
C ARG A 29 -2.22 -5.05 3.39
N LEU A 30 -1.74 -4.36 2.37
CA LEU A 30 -2.37 -3.13 1.88
C LEU A 30 -3.71 -3.44 1.21
N GLU A 31 -3.79 -4.49 0.40
CA GLU A 31 -5.05 -4.93 -0.23
C GLU A 31 -6.08 -5.39 0.82
N ASP A 32 -5.65 -6.14 1.84
CA ASP A 32 -6.48 -6.49 3.00
C ASP A 32 -6.99 -5.24 3.72
N PHE A 33 -6.12 -4.25 3.94
CA PHE A 33 -6.52 -2.97 4.53
C PHE A 33 -7.59 -2.26 3.68
N PHE A 34 -7.47 -2.24 2.35
CA PHE A 34 -8.47 -1.63 1.48
C PHE A 34 -9.81 -2.36 1.50
N CYS A 35 -9.78 -3.70 1.50
CA CYS A 35 -10.98 -4.54 1.61
C CYS A 35 -11.78 -4.20 2.88
N VAL A 36 -11.08 -3.98 3.99
CA VAL A 36 -11.70 -3.75 5.29
C VAL A 36 -12.07 -2.29 5.54
N SER A 37 -11.25 -1.34 5.08
CA SER A 37 -11.43 0.10 5.32
C SER A 37 -12.52 0.74 4.47
N ARG A 38 -13.07 0.02 3.47
CA ARG A 38 -14.08 0.53 2.52
C ARG A 38 -13.66 1.80 1.79
N VAL A 39 -12.35 2.04 1.64
CA VAL A 39 -11.82 3.12 0.80
C VAL A 39 -12.31 2.90 -0.63
N LEU A 40 -12.77 3.96 -1.28
CA LEU A 40 -13.20 3.90 -2.67
C LEU A 40 -12.05 3.39 -3.55
N PRO A 41 -12.29 2.46 -4.49
CA PRO A 41 -11.25 1.95 -5.38
C PRO A 41 -10.49 3.04 -6.15
N SER A 42 -11.14 4.18 -6.43
CA SER A 42 -10.51 5.36 -7.05
C SER A 42 -9.40 5.98 -6.20
N ASP A 43 -9.49 5.84 -4.88
CA ASP A 43 -8.58 6.48 -3.93
C ASP A 43 -7.44 5.55 -3.49
N HIS A 44 -7.48 4.27 -3.87
CA HIS A 44 -6.47 3.26 -3.47
C HIS A 44 -5.06 3.68 -3.87
N GLY A 45 -4.87 4.19 -5.09
CA GLY A 45 -3.56 4.67 -5.55
C GLY A 45 -3.02 5.84 -4.70
N VAL A 46 -3.90 6.75 -4.30
CA VAL A 46 -3.53 7.91 -3.45
C VAL A 46 -3.15 7.44 -2.05
N VAL A 47 -3.92 6.54 -1.45
CA VAL A 47 -3.63 6.00 -0.12
C VAL A 47 -2.34 5.17 -0.13
N ALA A 48 -2.15 4.32 -1.14
CA ALA A 48 -0.92 3.54 -1.32
C ALA A 48 0.32 4.44 -1.40
N HIS A 49 0.22 5.56 -2.12
CA HIS A 49 1.29 6.57 -2.18
C HIS A 49 1.61 7.20 -0.82
N TYR A 50 0.61 7.42 0.05
CA TYR A 50 0.87 7.95 1.40
C TYR A 50 1.56 6.94 2.32
N LEU A 51 1.40 5.65 2.04
CA LEU A 51 1.98 4.56 2.82
C LEU A 51 3.37 4.15 2.30
N LEU A 52 3.98 4.90 1.39
CA LEU A 52 5.39 4.74 1.05
C LEU A 52 6.26 5.58 1.99
N SER A 53 7.46 5.11 2.32
CA SER A 53 8.48 5.94 2.98
C SER A 53 8.95 7.10 2.09
N ASP A 54 9.44 8.19 2.68
CA ASP A 54 9.82 9.39 1.94
C ASP A 54 10.88 9.15 0.86
N SER A 55 11.81 8.22 1.09
CA SER A 55 12.81 7.81 0.10
C SER A 55 12.15 7.14 -1.10
N VAL A 56 11.30 6.14 -0.87
CA VAL A 56 10.60 5.41 -1.93
C VAL A 56 9.62 6.31 -2.69
N ARG A 57 8.95 7.24 -1.99
CA ARG A 57 8.07 8.24 -2.63
C ARG A 57 8.82 9.09 -3.64
N ARG A 58 10.01 9.56 -3.28
CA ARG A 58 10.83 10.41 -4.15
C ARG A 58 11.37 9.64 -5.36
N GLU A 59 11.62 8.34 -5.20
CA GLU A 59 12.05 7.44 -6.28
C GLU A 59 10.91 7.18 -7.29
N PHE A 60 9.70 6.91 -6.80
CA PHE A 60 8.55 6.57 -7.64
C PHE A 60 7.88 7.78 -8.30
N TYR A 61 7.94 8.93 -7.63
CA TYR A 61 7.25 10.16 -8.02
C TYR A 61 8.20 11.35 -7.85
N PRO A 62 9.10 11.57 -8.82
CA PRO A 62 9.91 12.78 -8.84
C PRO A 62 9.00 14.01 -8.92
N ALA A 63 9.46 15.12 -8.34
CA ALA A 63 8.71 16.36 -8.26
C ALA A 63 8.21 16.81 -9.65
N GLY A 64 6.90 16.94 -9.81
CA GLY A 64 6.26 17.37 -11.07
C GLY A 64 5.52 16.26 -11.83
N GLN A 65 5.61 14.99 -11.40
CA GLN A 65 4.77 13.93 -11.98
C GLN A 65 3.35 14.00 -11.42
N ALA A 66 2.35 13.80 -12.29
CA ALA A 66 0.95 13.70 -11.87
C ALA A 66 0.79 12.57 -10.84
N ARG A 67 0.07 12.87 -9.76
CA ARG A 67 -0.13 11.99 -8.60
C ARG A 67 -1.25 10.97 -8.83
N GLU A 68 -1.81 10.96 -10.03
CA GLU A 68 -2.98 10.20 -10.46
C GLU A 68 -2.54 8.87 -11.08
N ASN A 69 -1.91 8.03 -10.28
CA ASN A 69 -1.59 6.67 -10.71
C ASN A 69 -2.69 5.73 -10.23
N SER A 70 -3.20 4.90 -11.15
CA SER A 70 -4.10 3.80 -10.78
C SER A 70 -3.40 2.86 -9.79
N PHE A 71 -4.17 2.21 -8.92
CA PHE A 71 -3.60 1.25 -7.97
C PHE A 71 -2.88 0.08 -8.67
N GLU A 72 -3.39 -0.37 -9.81
CA GLU A 72 -2.71 -1.39 -10.63
C GLU A 72 -1.36 -0.93 -11.17
N GLU A 73 -1.26 0.33 -11.61
CA GLU A 73 0.01 0.89 -12.04
C GLU A 73 1.00 0.99 -10.87
N PHE A 74 0.52 1.39 -9.69
CA PHE A 74 1.30 1.39 -8.47
C PHE A 74 1.86 -0.01 -8.16
N LYS A 75 1.02 -1.05 -8.19
CA LYS A 75 1.44 -2.44 -7.96
C LYS A 75 2.53 -2.89 -8.94
N ARG A 76 2.31 -2.64 -10.23
CA ARG A 76 3.28 -2.98 -11.28
C ARG A 76 4.63 -2.32 -11.04
N ARG A 77 4.65 -1.02 -10.70
CA ARG A 77 5.90 -0.31 -10.43
C ARG A 77 6.56 -0.83 -9.15
N LEU A 78 5.78 -1.05 -8.08
CA LEU A 78 6.29 -1.51 -6.79
C LEU A 78 6.99 -2.87 -6.92
N LEU A 79 6.33 -3.83 -7.58
CA LEU A 79 6.86 -5.16 -7.80
C LEU A 79 7.94 -5.18 -8.89
N GLY A 80 7.91 -4.27 -9.86
CA GLY A 80 8.99 -4.14 -10.84
C GLY A 80 10.31 -3.62 -10.22
N THR A 81 10.23 -2.80 -9.18
CA THR A 81 11.42 -2.23 -8.50
C THR A 81 11.88 -3.07 -7.32
N TYR A 82 10.96 -3.58 -6.50
CA TYR A 82 11.25 -4.28 -5.25
C TYR A 82 10.66 -5.69 -5.19
N GLY A 83 10.15 -6.22 -6.30
CA GLY A 83 9.74 -7.62 -6.39
C GLY A 83 10.93 -8.55 -6.18
N PRO A 84 10.69 -9.84 -5.87
CA PRO A 84 11.75 -10.81 -5.84
C PRO A 84 12.47 -10.78 -7.19
N GLU A 85 13.79 -10.61 -7.19
CA GLU A 85 14.58 -10.83 -8.38
C GLU A 85 14.20 -12.22 -8.90
N GLU A 86 13.82 -12.31 -10.17
CA GLU A 86 13.60 -13.59 -10.81
C GLU A 86 14.95 -14.30 -10.78
N SER A 87 15.19 -15.14 -9.76
CA SER A 87 16.39 -15.96 -9.64
C SER A 87 16.44 -16.82 -10.89
N THR A 88 17.24 -16.37 -11.86
CA THR A 88 17.57 -17.08 -13.10
C THR A 88 18.40 -18.31 -12.78
#